data_AF-A0A1H2V1T5-F1
#
_entry.id   AF-A0A1H2V1T5-F1
#
_cell.length_a   1.000
_cell.length_b   1.000
_cell.length_c   1.000
_cell.angle_alpha   90.00
_cell.angle_beta   90.00
_cell.angle_gamma   90.00
#
_symmetry.space_group_name_H-M   'P 1'
#
loop_
_entity.id
_entity.type
_entity.pdbx_description
1 polymer ?
#
loop_
_entity_poly.entity_id
_entity_poly.type
_entity_poly.pdbx_seq_one_letter_code
_entity_poly.pdbx_strand_id
1 'polypeptide(L)'
;MNRRQYLTVSTAALSGLAGCLGDTEYTISSVETEGDSHPLALDVTVADRNIAIESPGQLDITLRNTGTQDVMIKNTGVWPLGVLGLVPADASESVAILLLTDEYEKASTVEIQPNGASRSNDPHTGTLGADESIERQYELDGQRVSDAGTYTLQGYFDAVPLSYRTGEDADWVAYHPSVTVTLTEQSVLS
;
A
#
# COMPACT_ATOMS: atom_id res chain seq x y z
N MET A 1 -3.88 -68.01 31.18
CA MET A 1 -2.48 -68.49 31.13
C MET A 1 -1.75 -67.76 30.00
N ASN A 2 -0.62 -67.09 30.32
CA ASN A 2 0.54 -66.76 29.46
C ASN A 2 0.32 -65.97 28.14
N ARG A 3 1.16 -65.04 27.67
CA ARG A 3 2.43 -64.42 28.11
C ARG A 3 2.71 -63.24 27.14
N ARG A 4 3.25 -62.14 27.68
CA ARG A 4 4.34 -61.24 27.18
C ARG A 4 4.32 -60.63 25.75
N GLN A 5 4.27 -59.28 25.75
CA GLN A 5 5.16 -58.27 25.14
C GLN A 5 5.88 -58.57 23.82
N TYR A 6 5.78 -57.66 22.84
CA TYR A 6 6.93 -57.01 22.18
C TYR A 6 6.55 -55.59 21.70
N LEU A 7 7.36 -54.61 22.10
CA LEU A 7 7.47 -53.30 21.46
C LEU A 7 8.00 -53.49 20.03
N THR A 8 7.42 -52.81 19.05
CA THR A 8 8.05 -52.60 17.75
C THR A 8 8.23 -51.11 17.51
N VAL A 9 9.47 -50.76 17.24
CA VAL A 9 10.00 -49.42 16.97
C VAL A 9 9.66 -48.98 15.55
N SER A 10 9.22 -47.73 15.45
CA SER A 10 9.31 -46.71 14.39
C SER A 10 9.67 -47.10 12.95
N THR A 11 8.91 -46.56 11.97
CA THR A 11 9.55 -45.86 10.83
C THR A 11 8.63 -44.78 10.24
N ALA A 12 9.20 -43.58 10.17
CA ALA A 12 8.84 -42.32 9.51
C ALA A 12 7.54 -42.25 8.69
N ALA A 13 6.69 -41.29 9.07
CA ALA A 13 5.83 -40.59 8.13
C ALA A 13 6.73 -39.85 7.13
N LEU A 14 6.90 -40.40 5.93
CA LEU A 14 7.31 -39.61 4.78
C LEU A 14 6.06 -38.91 4.27
N SER A 15 5.74 -37.78 4.90
CA SER A 15 4.90 -36.75 4.31
C SER A 15 5.62 -36.22 3.08
N GLY A 16 5.50 -36.94 1.97
CA GLY A 16 5.81 -36.43 0.65
C GLY A 16 4.74 -35.43 0.25
N LEU A 17 4.68 -34.29 0.94
CA LEU A 17 4.10 -33.09 0.36
C LEU A 17 5.20 -32.51 -0.53
N ALA A 18 5.29 -33.09 -1.73
CA ALA A 18 5.86 -32.36 -2.85
C ALA A 18 5.11 -31.04 -2.91
N GLY A 19 5.85 -29.95 -2.69
CA GLY A 19 5.28 -28.61 -2.66
C GLY A 19 4.45 -28.39 -3.92
N CYS A 20 3.15 -28.18 -3.72
CA CYS A 20 2.55 -27.06 -4.44
C CYS A 20 3.50 -25.90 -4.19
N LEU A 21 4.05 -25.34 -5.27
CA LEU A 21 4.72 -24.04 -5.24
C LEU A 21 3.72 -23.12 -4.54
N GLY A 22 3.89 -22.91 -3.23
CA GLY A 22 3.12 -21.93 -2.51
C GLY A 22 3.50 -20.61 -3.14
N ASP A 23 2.50 -19.85 -3.56
CA ASP A 23 2.73 -18.49 -4.04
C ASP A 23 3.59 -17.76 -3.00
N THR A 24 4.56 -16.97 -3.46
CA THR A 24 5.43 -16.21 -2.57
C THR A 24 4.58 -15.25 -1.76
N GLU A 25 4.61 -15.40 -0.44
CA GLU A 25 3.98 -14.44 0.47
C GLU A 25 5.02 -13.42 0.94
N TYR A 26 4.57 -12.22 1.27
CA TYR A 26 5.43 -11.09 1.62
C TYR A 26 5.05 -10.52 2.98
N THR A 27 5.94 -9.71 3.55
CA THR A 27 5.63 -8.95 4.75
C THR A 27 6.17 -7.52 4.66
N ILE A 28 5.40 -6.58 5.21
CA ILE A 28 5.80 -5.19 5.40
C ILE A 28 6.79 -5.15 6.56
N SER A 29 8.07 -5.09 6.24
CA SER A 29 9.16 -5.10 7.22
C SER A 29 9.42 -3.73 7.85
N SER A 30 9.26 -2.66 7.06
CA SER A 30 9.36 -1.29 7.54
C SER A 30 8.52 -0.33 6.70
N VAL A 31 8.11 0.76 7.35
CA VAL A 31 7.57 1.96 6.71
C VAL A 31 8.31 3.16 7.27
N GLU A 32 8.87 3.96 6.39
CA GLU A 32 9.62 5.16 6.73
C GLU A 32 8.93 6.36 6.09
N THR A 33 8.80 7.43 6.85
CA THR A 33 8.20 8.68 6.39
C THR A 33 9.17 9.80 6.76
N GLU A 34 9.59 10.56 5.77
CA GLU A 34 10.41 11.75 6.00
C GLU A 34 9.51 12.97 6.12
N GLY A 35 9.71 13.71 7.21
CA GLY A 35 9.04 14.98 7.43
C GLY A 35 9.55 16.02 6.44
N ASP A 36 8.64 16.83 5.93
CA ASP A 36 8.91 17.68 4.79
C ASP A 36 8.27 19.06 5.02
N SER A 37 8.91 20.13 4.54
CA SER A 37 8.57 21.51 4.94
C SER A 37 7.37 22.10 4.18
N HIS A 38 6.27 21.36 4.11
CA HIS A 38 5.04 21.72 3.42
C HIS A 38 3.89 21.85 4.44
N PRO A 39 2.79 22.56 4.11
CA PRO A 39 1.61 22.58 4.97
C PRO A 39 0.86 21.24 5.00
N LEU A 40 1.24 20.28 4.14
CA LEU A 40 0.69 18.93 4.13
C LEU A 40 1.73 17.93 4.66
N ALA A 41 1.34 17.16 5.66
CA ALA A 41 2.10 16.01 6.16
C ALA A 41 1.34 14.72 5.86
N LEU A 42 2.08 13.68 5.46
CA LEU A 42 1.53 12.35 5.21
C LEU A 42 2.14 11.40 6.23
N ASP A 43 1.33 10.79 7.09
CA ASP A 43 1.76 9.74 8.00
C ASP A 43 1.28 8.39 7.47
N VAL A 44 2.13 7.36 7.54
CA VAL A 44 1.77 5.99 7.17
C VAL A 44 2.07 5.05 8.31
N THR A 45 1.06 4.29 8.73
CA THR A 45 1.19 3.27 9.77
C THR A 45 0.77 1.91 9.24
N VAL A 46 1.38 0.85 9.77
CA VAL A 46 1.07 -0.52 9.35
C VAL A 46 0.02 -1.11 10.26
N ALA A 47 -1.16 -1.39 9.71
CA ALA A 47 -2.27 -2.04 10.40
C ALA A 47 -2.14 -3.58 10.35
N ASP A 48 -1.75 -4.13 9.20
CA ASP A 48 -1.38 -5.54 9.04
C ASP A 48 -0.12 -5.66 8.17
N ARG A 49 0.85 -6.44 8.67
CA ARG A 49 2.14 -6.64 8.01
C ARG A 49 2.14 -7.80 7.04
N ASN A 50 1.23 -8.75 7.17
CA ASN A 50 1.26 -9.98 6.38
C ASN A 50 0.58 -9.74 5.05
N ILE A 51 1.25 -10.12 3.97
CA ILE A 51 0.74 -9.98 2.60
C ILE A 51 0.69 -11.39 2.01
N ALA A 52 -0.48 -12.01 2.13
CA ALA A 52 -0.79 -13.30 1.55
C ALA A 52 -1.72 -13.13 0.35
N ILE A 53 -1.81 -14.16 -0.50
CA ILE A 53 -2.72 -14.18 -1.65
C ILE A 53 -4.19 -14.04 -1.24
N GLU A 54 -4.56 -14.60 -0.08
CA GLU A 54 -5.93 -14.56 0.46
C GLU A 54 -6.12 -13.52 1.58
N SER A 55 -5.06 -12.81 2.00
CA SER A 55 -5.11 -11.83 3.08
C SER A 55 -4.15 -10.67 2.77
N PRO A 56 -4.66 -9.50 2.35
CA PRO A 56 -3.80 -8.38 2.01
C PRO A 56 -3.11 -7.79 3.24
N GLY A 57 -1.93 -7.20 3.03
CA GLY A 57 -1.33 -6.30 4.02
C GLY A 57 -2.10 -4.99 4.10
N GLN A 58 -2.02 -4.27 5.20
CA GLN A 58 -2.84 -3.07 5.43
C GLN A 58 -1.99 -1.90 5.94
N LEU A 59 -2.17 -0.74 5.30
CA LEU A 59 -1.56 0.53 5.64
C LEU A 59 -2.65 1.57 5.95
N ASP A 60 -2.57 2.23 7.09
CA ASP A 60 -3.37 3.42 7.36
C ASP A 60 -2.56 4.65 6.96
N ILE A 61 -3.09 5.40 5.98
CA ILE A 61 -2.46 6.60 5.44
C ILE A 61 -3.27 7.80 5.89
N THR A 62 -2.63 8.70 6.64
CA THR A 62 -3.22 9.95 7.12
C THR A 62 -2.60 11.15 6.42
N LEU A 63 -3.42 11.94 5.73
CA LEU A 63 -3.03 13.26 5.23
C LEU A 63 -3.47 14.33 6.23
N ARG A 64 -2.55 15.16 6.70
CA ARG A 64 -2.79 16.24 7.67
C ARG A 64 -2.44 17.59 7.07
N ASN A 65 -3.26 18.59 7.35
CA ASN A 65 -2.87 19.98 7.19
C ASN A 65 -2.18 20.46 8.48
N THR A 66 -0.87 20.63 8.44
CA THR A 66 -0.05 21.13 9.56
C THR A 66 0.12 22.66 9.51
N GLY A 67 -0.45 23.30 8.49
CA GLY A 67 -0.46 24.75 8.34
C GLY A 67 -1.58 25.42 9.16
N THR A 68 -1.50 26.74 9.26
CA THR A 68 -2.48 27.57 9.96
C THR A 68 -3.61 28.09 9.06
N GLN A 69 -3.64 27.64 7.80
CA GLN A 69 -4.60 28.06 6.78
C GLN A 69 -5.18 26.84 6.07
N ASP A 70 -6.40 26.97 5.55
CA ASP A 70 -7.00 25.95 4.71
C ASP A 70 -6.14 25.66 3.48
N VAL A 71 -6.02 24.38 3.15
CA VAL A 71 -5.28 23.90 1.97
C VAL A 71 -6.29 23.35 0.97
N MET A 72 -6.28 23.89 -0.24
CA MET A 72 -6.98 23.25 -1.35
C MET A 72 -6.10 22.15 -1.93
N ILE A 73 -6.67 20.97 -2.11
CA ILE A 73 -6.03 19.79 -2.70
C ILE A 73 -6.69 19.50 -4.04
N LYS A 74 -5.88 19.15 -5.04
CA LYS A 74 -6.28 18.72 -6.37
C LYS A 74 -5.61 17.41 -6.72
N ASN A 75 -6.39 16.44 -7.15
CA ASN A 75 -5.91 15.18 -7.70
C ASN A 75 -6.88 14.68 -8.77
N THR A 76 -6.53 13.56 -9.38
CA THR A 76 -7.38 12.76 -10.25
C THR A 76 -7.60 11.42 -9.57
N GLY A 77 -8.82 10.87 -9.66
CA GLY A 77 -9.20 9.63 -8.96
C GLY A 77 -10.08 9.93 -7.76
N VAL A 78 -9.63 9.57 -6.56
CA VAL A 78 -10.41 9.77 -5.32
C VAL A 78 -9.72 10.75 -4.38
N TRP A 79 -10.47 11.74 -3.93
CA TRP A 79 -9.95 12.74 -2.99
C TRP A 79 -9.75 12.16 -1.58
N PRO A 80 -8.66 12.52 -0.85
CA PRO A 80 -7.65 13.54 -1.20
C PRO A 80 -6.37 13.02 -1.86
N LEU A 81 -6.13 11.70 -1.90
CA LEU A 81 -4.83 11.12 -2.28
C LEU A 81 -4.74 10.62 -3.73
N GLY A 82 -5.83 10.70 -4.49
CA GLY A 82 -5.90 10.19 -5.86
C GLY A 82 -5.95 8.66 -5.88
N VAL A 83 -5.18 8.06 -6.78
CA VAL A 83 -4.96 6.61 -6.82
C VAL A 83 -3.50 6.35 -6.49
N LEU A 84 -3.24 5.64 -5.39
CA LEU A 84 -1.89 5.43 -4.88
C LEU A 84 -1.27 4.11 -5.38
N GLY A 85 0.04 4.13 -5.55
CA GLY A 85 0.83 2.94 -5.84
C GLY A 85 2.19 2.96 -5.16
N LEU A 86 2.80 1.79 -5.06
CA LEU A 86 4.18 1.60 -4.61
C LEU A 86 5.07 1.32 -5.83
N VAL A 87 6.02 2.21 -6.08
CA VAL A 87 6.98 2.10 -7.18
C VAL A 87 8.32 1.64 -6.62
N PRO A 88 8.96 0.59 -7.17
CA PRO A 88 10.28 0.17 -6.70
C PRO A 88 11.28 1.32 -6.76
N ALA A 89 12.03 1.55 -5.69
CA ALA A 89 12.92 2.70 -5.56
C ALA A 89 14.04 2.74 -6.63
N ASP A 90 14.47 1.56 -7.08
CA ASP A 90 15.57 1.40 -8.05
C ASP A 90 15.11 1.30 -9.52
N ALA A 91 13.80 1.45 -9.79
CA ALA A 91 13.25 1.17 -11.10
C ALA A 91 12.99 2.43 -11.94
N SER A 92 13.51 2.44 -13.17
CA SER A 92 13.17 3.44 -14.18
C SER A 92 11.90 3.11 -14.97
N GLU A 93 11.48 1.83 -15.02
CA GLU A 93 10.36 1.35 -15.85
C GLU A 93 9.48 0.25 -15.19
N SER A 94 9.57 0.04 -13.87
CA SER A 94 8.75 -1.00 -13.21
C SER A 94 7.29 -0.60 -13.06
N VAL A 95 6.41 -1.60 -13.17
CA VAL A 95 4.98 -1.45 -12.88
C VAL A 95 4.79 -1.22 -11.38
N ALA A 96 4.04 -0.18 -11.02
CA ALA A 96 3.69 0.09 -9.64
C ALA A 96 2.79 -1.01 -9.06
N ILE A 97 2.93 -1.31 -7.77
CA ILE A 97 1.93 -2.10 -7.02
C ILE A 97 0.77 -1.15 -6.70
N LEU A 98 -0.43 -1.43 -7.20
CA LEU A 98 -1.62 -0.63 -6.88
C LEU A 98 -2.04 -0.84 -5.42
N LEU A 99 -2.18 0.24 -4.65
CA LEU A 99 -2.78 0.20 -3.31
C LEU A 99 -4.30 0.27 -3.44
N LEU A 100 -5.03 -0.70 -2.89
CA LEU A 100 -6.49 -0.77 -2.95
C LEU A 100 -7.14 -0.07 -1.75
N THR A 101 -8.36 0.43 -1.92
CA THR A 101 -9.16 0.98 -0.82
C THR A 101 -10.64 0.93 -1.21
N ASP A 102 -11.53 0.73 -0.23
CA ASP A 102 -12.99 0.72 -0.43
C ASP A 102 -13.53 1.98 -1.12
N GLU A 103 -12.81 3.10 -0.98
CA GLU A 103 -13.22 4.36 -1.59
C GLU A 103 -13.18 4.31 -3.12
N TYR A 104 -12.35 3.45 -3.72
CA TYR A 104 -12.31 3.28 -5.17
C TYR A 104 -13.58 2.60 -5.69
N GLU A 105 -14.15 1.64 -4.96
CA GLU A 105 -15.41 0.97 -5.35
C GLU A 105 -16.62 1.92 -5.30
N LYS A 106 -16.55 2.92 -4.41
CA LYS A 106 -17.61 3.93 -4.25
C LYS A 106 -17.51 5.04 -5.28
N ALA A 107 -16.35 5.23 -5.91
CA ALA A 107 -16.09 6.31 -6.83
C ALA A 107 -16.43 5.91 -8.27
N SER A 108 -17.11 6.78 -9.01
CA SER A 108 -17.35 6.58 -10.45
C SER A 108 -16.14 6.94 -11.33
N THR A 109 -15.05 7.40 -10.71
CA THR A 109 -13.87 7.97 -11.38
C THR A 109 -12.70 7.01 -11.42
N VAL A 110 -12.79 5.87 -10.73
CA VAL A 110 -11.78 4.81 -10.66
C VAL A 110 -12.46 3.48 -10.92
N GLU A 111 -11.83 2.63 -11.72
CA GLU A 111 -12.28 1.26 -11.93
C GLU A 111 -11.12 0.31 -11.71
N ILE A 112 -11.28 -0.66 -10.82
CA ILE A 112 -10.25 -1.64 -10.48
C ILE A 112 -10.46 -2.89 -11.33
N GLN A 113 -9.41 -3.34 -12.02
CA GLN A 113 -9.39 -4.62 -12.75
C GLN A 113 -8.42 -5.59 -12.06
N PRO A 114 -8.52 -6.91 -12.31
CA PRO A 114 -7.63 -7.89 -11.68
C PRO A 114 -6.14 -7.56 -11.82
N ASN A 115 -5.72 -7.08 -13.00
CA ASN A 115 -4.31 -6.82 -13.31
C ASN A 115 -4.00 -5.32 -13.51
N GLY A 116 -4.84 -4.43 -13.00
CA GLY A 116 -4.63 -2.99 -13.20
C GLY A 116 -5.75 -2.13 -12.64
N ALA A 117 -5.79 -0.89 -13.11
CA ALA A 117 -6.88 0.03 -12.84
C ALA A 117 -7.03 0.99 -14.02
N SER A 118 -8.18 1.64 -14.10
CA SER A 118 -8.42 2.80 -14.95
C SER A 118 -8.95 3.96 -14.10
N ARG A 119 -8.83 5.18 -14.62
CA ARG A 119 -9.23 6.39 -13.92
C ARG A 119 -9.67 7.47 -14.91
N SER A 120 -10.66 8.28 -14.53
CA SER A 120 -10.93 9.53 -15.23
C SER A 120 -9.76 10.51 -15.08
N ASN A 121 -9.54 11.34 -16.10
CA ASN A 121 -8.56 12.43 -16.04
C ASN A 121 -9.17 13.75 -15.56
N ASP A 122 -10.46 13.75 -15.21
CA ASP A 122 -11.12 14.92 -14.64
C ASP A 122 -10.55 15.21 -13.24
N PRO A 123 -9.91 16.38 -13.02
CA PRO A 123 -9.39 16.70 -11.71
C PRO A 123 -10.53 17.06 -10.76
N HIS A 124 -10.41 16.60 -9.52
CA HIS A 124 -11.29 16.97 -8.42
C HIS A 124 -10.53 17.80 -7.42
N THR A 125 -11.22 18.78 -6.84
CA THR A 125 -10.67 19.65 -5.79
C THR A 125 -11.48 19.53 -4.52
N GLY A 126 -10.81 19.53 -3.38
CA GLY A 126 -11.43 19.61 -2.06
C GLY A 126 -10.53 20.37 -1.09
N THR A 127 -11.12 20.87 -0.01
CA THR A 127 -10.41 21.64 0.99
C THR A 127 -10.14 20.78 2.21
N LEU A 128 -8.92 20.84 2.73
CA LEU A 128 -8.54 20.33 4.04
C LEU A 128 -8.29 21.53 4.94
N GLY A 129 -9.13 21.71 5.96
CA GLY A 129 -9.07 22.83 6.88
C GLY A 129 -7.76 22.87 7.66
N ALA A 130 -7.43 24.02 8.25
CA ALA A 130 -6.29 24.13 9.17
C ALA A 130 -6.42 23.10 10.32
N ASP A 131 -5.32 22.42 10.65
CA ASP A 131 -5.25 21.34 11.64
C ASP A 131 -6.15 20.11 11.36
N GLU A 132 -6.79 20.04 10.19
CA GLU A 132 -7.63 18.90 9.79
C GLU A 132 -6.77 17.73 9.28
N SER A 133 -7.25 16.52 9.53
CA SER A 133 -6.63 15.29 9.04
C SER A 133 -7.66 14.33 8.47
N ILE A 134 -7.26 13.60 7.43
CA ILE A 134 -8.07 12.54 6.82
C ILE A 134 -7.24 11.27 6.76
N GLU A 135 -7.79 10.21 7.35
CA GLU A 135 -7.21 8.87 7.33
C GLU A 135 -7.98 7.97 6.34
N ARG A 136 -7.23 7.13 5.63
CA ARG A 136 -7.75 6.08 4.75
C ARG A 136 -6.90 4.83 4.91
N GLN A 137 -7.59 3.70 5.00
CA GLN A 137 -6.95 2.40 4.97
C GLN A 137 -6.73 1.96 3.52
N TYR A 138 -5.54 1.45 3.26
CA TYR A 138 -5.11 0.93 1.97
C TYR A 138 -4.61 -0.51 2.11
N GLU A 139 -4.92 -1.33 1.12
CA GLU A 139 -4.58 -2.74 1.07
C GLU A 139 -3.48 -3.00 0.05
N LEU A 140 -2.54 -3.86 0.44
CA LEU A 140 -1.52 -4.45 -0.42
C LEU A 140 -1.92 -5.88 -0.74
N ASP A 141 -2.52 -6.08 -1.91
CA ASP A 141 -2.93 -7.40 -2.40
C ASP A 141 -1.70 -8.22 -2.82
N GLY A 142 -1.53 -9.40 -2.22
CA GLY A 142 -0.42 -10.30 -2.52
C GLY A 142 -0.34 -10.72 -3.98
N GLN A 143 -1.46 -10.77 -4.71
CA GLN A 143 -1.45 -11.09 -6.14
C GLN A 143 -0.81 -10.00 -7.01
N ARG A 144 -0.67 -8.78 -6.46
CA ARG A 144 -0.07 -7.62 -7.14
C ARG A 144 1.38 -7.39 -6.77
N VAL A 145 1.92 -8.14 -5.80
CA VAL A 145 3.32 -8.06 -5.39
C VAL A 145 4.12 -9.10 -6.17
N SER A 146 5.06 -8.64 -7.00
CA SER A 146 5.92 -9.53 -7.79
C SER A 146 7.23 -9.88 -7.10
N ASP A 147 7.75 -8.98 -6.27
CA ASP A 147 9.10 -9.04 -5.74
C ASP A 147 9.16 -8.44 -4.33
N ALA A 148 10.18 -8.85 -3.56
CA ALA A 148 10.57 -8.14 -2.35
C ALA A 148 11.48 -6.96 -2.68
N GLY A 149 11.56 -5.97 -1.80
CA GLY A 149 12.42 -4.81 -1.98
C GLY A 149 11.89 -3.55 -1.33
N THR A 150 12.52 -2.43 -1.68
CA THR A 150 12.17 -1.10 -1.19
C THR A 150 11.34 -0.36 -2.24
N TYR A 151 10.21 0.18 -1.82
CA TYR A 151 9.27 0.89 -2.66
C TYR A 151 9.02 2.30 -2.15
N THR A 152 8.68 3.21 -3.06
CA THR A 152 8.28 4.58 -2.74
C THR A 152 6.79 4.76 -3.03
N LEU A 153 6.09 5.45 -2.13
CA LEU A 153 4.68 5.78 -2.33
C LEU A 153 4.55 6.90 -3.36
N GLN A 154 3.78 6.67 -4.42
CA GLN A 154 3.51 7.65 -5.48
C GLN A 154 2.05 7.54 -5.93
N GLY A 155 1.65 8.38 -6.91
CA GLY A 155 0.43 8.10 -7.64
C GLY A 155 0.63 6.89 -8.56
N TYR A 156 -0.39 6.04 -8.68
CA TYR A 156 -0.33 4.86 -9.54
C TYR A 156 -0.26 5.20 -11.03
N PHE A 157 -0.96 6.27 -11.44
CA PHE A 157 -0.97 6.75 -12.82
C PHE A 157 -0.05 7.95 -13.05
N ASP A 158 0.27 8.69 -11.99
CA ASP A 158 1.02 9.94 -12.04
C ASP A 158 2.13 9.88 -11.00
N ALA A 159 3.35 10.31 -11.35
CA ALA A 159 4.47 10.36 -10.39
C ALA A 159 4.18 11.22 -9.14
N VAL A 160 3.19 12.12 -9.23
CA VAL A 160 2.75 12.99 -8.14
C VAL A 160 1.28 12.68 -7.84
N PRO A 161 0.93 12.19 -6.63
CA PRO A 161 -0.44 11.77 -6.32
C PRO A 161 -1.41 12.95 -6.17
N LEU A 162 -0.93 14.12 -5.75
CA LEU A 162 -1.75 15.31 -5.58
C LEU A 162 -0.95 16.61 -5.77
N SER A 163 -1.67 17.70 -6.02
CA SER A 163 -1.15 19.06 -5.91
C SER A 163 -1.97 19.83 -4.88
N TYR A 164 -1.37 20.85 -4.26
CA TYR A 164 -2.02 21.69 -3.27
C TYR A 164 -1.77 23.18 -3.50
N ARG A 165 -2.56 24.03 -2.85
CA ARG A 165 -2.31 25.47 -2.76
C ARG A 165 -2.92 26.04 -1.48
N THR A 166 -2.30 27.10 -0.96
CA THR A 166 -2.77 27.89 0.18
C THR A 166 -3.21 29.26 -0.33
N GLY A 167 -4.52 29.45 -0.53
CA GLY A 167 -5.11 30.65 -1.11
C GLY A 167 -5.68 30.44 -2.52
N GLU A 168 -6.76 31.13 -2.84
CA GLU A 168 -7.53 30.92 -4.08
C GLU A 168 -6.78 31.31 -5.36
N ASP A 169 -5.87 32.29 -5.28
CA ASP A 169 -5.10 32.81 -6.41
C ASP A 169 -3.67 32.26 -6.49
N ALA A 170 -3.28 31.39 -5.55
CA ALA A 170 -1.96 30.77 -5.53
C ALA A 170 -1.83 29.68 -6.61
N ASP A 171 -0.61 29.54 -7.13
CA ASP A 171 -0.26 28.44 -8.03
C ASP A 171 -0.34 27.08 -7.33
N TRP A 172 -0.67 26.05 -8.10
CA TRP A 172 -0.68 24.67 -7.61
C TRP A 172 0.75 24.17 -7.45
N VAL A 173 1.07 23.63 -6.28
CA VAL A 173 2.34 23.00 -5.94
C VAL A 173 2.16 21.48 -5.96
N ALA A 174 3.03 20.78 -6.67
CA ALA A 174 3.07 19.32 -6.65
C ALA A 174 3.50 18.80 -5.28
N TYR A 175 2.78 17.83 -4.71
CA TYR A 175 3.15 17.19 -3.45
C TYR A 175 3.81 15.85 -3.69
N HIS A 176 5.09 15.74 -3.34
CA HIS A 176 5.86 14.52 -3.44
C HIS A 176 5.97 13.90 -2.05
N PRO A 177 5.15 12.89 -1.71
CA PRO A 177 5.25 12.23 -0.41
C PRO A 177 6.57 11.47 -0.31
N SER A 178 7.33 11.75 0.74
CA SER A 178 8.59 11.06 1.05
C SER A 178 8.30 9.85 1.93
N VAL A 179 7.66 8.82 1.37
CA VAL A 179 7.31 7.57 2.06
C VAL A 179 7.96 6.37 1.37
N THR A 180 8.65 5.56 2.18
CA THR A 180 9.31 4.33 1.76
C THR A 180 8.70 3.14 2.48
N VAL A 181 8.39 2.06 1.74
CA VAL A 181 7.85 0.81 2.25
C VAL A 181 8.77 -0.33 1.84
N THR A 182 9.22 -1.13 2.80
CA THR A 182 10.12 -2.27 2.53
C THR A 182 9.36 -3.59 2.68
N LEU A 183 9.32 -4.36 1.61
CA LEU A 183 8.73 -5.69 1.56
C LEU A 183 9.83 -6.76 1.62
N THR A 184 9.61 -7.80 2.42
CA THR A 184 10.49 -8.98 2.46
C THR A 184 9.67 -10.25 2.23
N GLU A 185 10.26 -11.27 1.60
CA GLU A 185 9.62 -12.59 1.46
C GLU A 185 9.37 -13.22 2.84
N GLN A 186 8.20 -13.81 3.02
CA GLN A 186 7.92 -14.63 4.20
C GLN A 186 8.62 -15.98 4.07
N SER A 187 9.49 -16.28 5.03
CA SER A 187 10.14 -17.58 5.09
C SER A 187 9.15 -18.65 5.58
N VAL A 188 8.80 -19.60 4.72
CA VAL A 188 7.93 -20.76 5.02
C VAL A 188 8.62 -21.87 5.84
N LEU A 189 9.65 -21.54 6.62
CA LEU A 189 10.39 -22.52 7.44
C LEU A 189 10.08 -22.31 8.93
N SER A 190 9.08 -23.05 9.42
CA SER A 190 8.84 -23.31 10.84
C SER A 190 9.20 -24.73 11.21
#